data_AF-A0A2S4L9Z8-F1
#
_entry.id   AF-A0A2S4L9Z8-F1
#
_cell.length_a   1.000
_cell.length_b   1.000
_cell.length_c   1.000
_cell.angle_alpha   90.00
_cell.angle_beta   90.00
_cell.angle_gamma   90.00
#
_symmetry.space_group_name_H-M   'P 1'
#
loop_
_entity.id
_entity.type
_entity.pdbx_description
1 polymer ?
#
loop_
_entity_poly.entity_id
_entity_poly.type
_entity_poly.pdbx_seq_one_letter_code
_entity_poly.pdbx_strand_id
1 'polypeptide(L)'
;MSDSRPRSRAPSYATAGSISQDSKKARNSSIRSRFVLSSRCAATFGGPNVDIGPRISAAPVGLPDLPPGTTKSDGENAVAQRLQENDESGSGIKYRSCCWPKTAALLFAEYIGLAIMCFPAAYSQMGWFGGLLATVLNAALYQYTSLTLWEFCLRHPEVRDVCDIGRMILGGEAWGWWVTAVMFVANNTGLHVIVGSQYLNTAAASWSTPLCRTVLFSGIVSVICCITSLPRTFSKLSHLATLSAFFTLVSVILATVFMAIQAHPAN
;
A
#
# COMPACT_ATOMS: atom_id res chain seq x y z
N MET A 1 -16.20 77.78 18.06
CA MET A 1 -17.19 76.70 18.19
C MET A 1 -17.70 76.36 16.80
N SER A 2 -17.19 75.25 16.24
CA SER A 2 -17.70 74.38 15.15
C SER A 2 -18.41 74.97 13.92
N ASP A 3 -17.61 75.12 12.83
CA ASP A 3 -17.67 74.44 11.51
C ASP A 3 -18.78 73.38 11.28
N SER A 4 -19.36 73.07 10.11
CA SER A 4 -19.36 73.57 8.72
C SER A 4 -20.49 72.85 7.95
N ARG A 5 -21.06 73.50 6.93
CA ARG A 5 -22.01 73.00 5.89
C ARG A 5 -21.31 71.98 4.92
N PRO A 6 -21.87 71.58 3.73
CA PRO A 6 -23.19 71.08 3.26
C PRO A 6 -23.10 69.92 2.20
N ARG A 7 -24.24 69.63 1.51
CA ARG A 7 -24.43 69.37 0.05
C ARG A 7 -24.74 67.95 -0.52
N SER A 8 -25.99 67.84 -0.97
CA SER A 8 -26.59 67.26 -2.21
C SER A 8 -25.75 66.51 -3.26
N ARG A 9 -26.34 65.46 -3.87
CA ARG A 9 -26.36 65.27 -5.36
C ARG A 9 -27.42 64.26 -5.88
N ALA A 10 -27.68 64.40 -7.18
CA ALA A 10 -28.76 63.95 -8.08
C ALA A 10 -28.70 62.45 -8.54
N PRO A 11 -29.64 61.97 -9.41
CA PRO A 11 -29.86 60.55 -9.71
C PRO A 11 -29.39 60.04 -11.11
N SER A 12 -29.44 58.70 -11.25
CA SER A 12 -29.57 57.81 -12.45
C SER A 12 -28.40 57.65 -13.44
N TYR A 13 -27.81 56.44 -13.47
CA TYR A 13 -27.25 55.77 -14.66
C TYR A 13 -27.40 54.24 -14.52
N ALA A 14 -28.09 53.61 -15.47
CA ALA A 14 -28.10 52.17 -15.65
C ALA A 14 -26.84 51.75 -16.42
N THR A 15 -25.93 51.00 -15.78
CA THR A 15 -24.64 50.63 -16.35
C THR A 15 -24.62 49.16 -16.78
N ALA A 16 -24.18 48.93 -18.01
CA ALA A 16 -24.08 47.68 -18.77
C ALA A 16 -23.20 46.55 -18.18
N GLY A 17 -23.07 46.46 -16.85
CA GLY A 17 -22.19 45.51 -16.15
C GLY A 17 -22.83 44.19 -15.72
N SER A 18 -24.16 44.11 -15.62
CA SER A 18 -24.84 42.94 -15.04
C SER A 18 -24.97 41.75 -16.01
N ILE A 19 -25.10 42.00 -17.32
CA ILE A 19 -25.32 40.95 -18.33
C ILE A 19 -24.04 40.13 -18.61
N SER A 20 -22.85 40.71 -18.40
CA SER A 20 -21.56 40.05 -18.67
C SER A 20 -21.12 39.08 -17.56
N GLN A 21 -21.49 39.36 -16.31
CA GLN A 21 -21.15 38.52 -15.15
C GLN A 21 -21.95 37.20 -15.13
N ASP A 22 -23.23 37.23 -15.49
CA ASP A 22 -24.06 36.01 -15.55
C ASP A 22 -23.64 35.06 -16.68
N SER A 23 -23.23 35.59 -17.84
CA SER A 23 -22.71 34.79 -18.96
C SER A 23 -21.41 34.06 -18.61
N LYS A 24 -20.51 34.69 -17.82
CA LYS A 24 -19.26 34.06 -17.37
C LYS A 24 -19.50 33.02 -16.28
N LYS A 25 -20.43 33.26 -15.35
CA LYS A 25 -20.81 32.30 -14.30
C LYS A 25 -21.49 31.05 -14.87
N ALA A 26 -22.39 31.23 -15.85
CA ALA A 26 -23.04 30.13 -16.56
C ALA A 26 -22.05 29.30 -17.38
N ARG A 27 -21.10 29.96 -18.07
CA ARG A 27 -20.04 29.28 -18.85
C ARG A 27 -19.06 28.50 -17.97
N ASN A 28 -18.71 29.02 -16.79
CA ASN A 28 -17.89 28.28 -15.82
C ASN A 28 -18.63 27.08 -15.23
N SER A 29 -19.95 27.17 -15.02
CA SER A 29 -20.76 26.03 -14.58
C SER A 29 -20.88 24.93 -15.64
N SER A 30 -20.93 25.31 -16.92
CA SER A 30 -21.04 24.37 -18.04
C SER A 30 -19.71 23.70 -18.42
N ILE A 31 -18.56 24.29 -18.09
CA ILE A 31 -17.26 23.63 -18.24
C ILE A 31 -17.03 22.65 -17.09
N ARG A 32 -17.51 22.98 -15.88
CA ARG A 32 -17.46 22.09 -14.71
C ARG A 32 -18.35 20.85 -14.86
N SER A 33 -19.44 20.92 -15.64
CA SER A 33 -20.36 19.80 -15.85
C SER A 33 -19.91 18.79 -16.92
N ARG A 34 -18.96 19.14 -17.79
CA ARG A 34 -18.41 18.20 -18.79
C ARG A 34 -17.26 17.32 -18.28
N PHE A 35 -16.79 17.55 -17.06
CA PHE A 35 -15.86 16.67 -16.34
C PHE A 35 -16.58 15.87 -15.24
N VAL A 36 -17.83 15.48 -15.49
CA VAL A 36 -18.59 14.53 -14.64
C VAL A 36 -18.64 13.14 -15.30
N LEU A 37 -17.84 12.94 -16.36
CA LEU A 37 -17.41 11.58 -16.70
C LEU A 37 -16.31 11.20 -15.71
N SER A 38 -16.58 10.19 -14.88
CA SER A 38 -15.63 9.50 -13.98
C SER A 38 -15.79 9.74 -12.47
N SER A 39 -17.00 9.69 -11.90
CA SER A 39 -17.11 9.24 -10.50
C SER A 39 -16.89 7.72 -10.40
N ARG A 40 -17.29 6.95 -11.41
CA ARG A 40 -17.12 5.49 -11.44
C ARG A 40 -15.71 5.03 -11.83
N CYS A 41 -15.04 5.69 -12.78
CA CYS A 41 -13.64 5.37 -13.13
C CYS A 41 -12.63 5.94 -12.12
N ALA A 42 -12.95 7.05 -11.42
CA ALA A 42 -12.14 7.53 -10.31
C ALA A 42 -12.20 6.57 -9.11
N ALA A 43 -13.35 5.92 -8.85
CA ALA A 43 -13.46 4.88 -7.83
C ALA A 43 -12.61 3.64 -8.16
N THR A 44 -12.44 3.29 -9.43
CA THR A 44 -11.62 2.13 -9.85
C THR A 44 -10.12 2.34 -9.69
N PHE A 45 -9.67 3.59 -9.50
CA PHE A 45 -8.26 3.95 -9.36
C PHE A 45 -7.96 4.78 -8.10
N GLY A 46 -8.91 4.91 -7.18
CA GLY A 46 -8.72 5.66 -5.92
C GLY A 46 -8.47 7.16 -6.13
N GLY A 47 -9.21 7.79 -7.05
CA GLY A 47 -9.10 9.21 -7.37
C GLY A 47 -9.49 10.15 -6.20
N PRO A 48 -9.13 11.45 -6.28
CA PRO A 48 -9.29 12.43 -5.18
C PRO A 48 -10.74 12.72 -4.74
N ASN A 49 -11.74 12.33 -5.51
CA ASN A 49 -13.17 12.58 -5.22
C ASN A 49 -13.95 11.30 -4.91
N VAL A 50 -13.29 10.28 -4.35
CA VAL A 50 -13.97 9.08 -3.83
C VAL A 50 -14.61 9.40 -2.48
N ASP A 51 -15.89 9.11 -2.35
CA ASP A 51 -16.67 9.25 -1.12
C ASP A 51 -16.37 8.08 -0.17
N ILE A 52 -15.90 8.39 1.04
CA ILE A 52 -15.57 7.39 2.05
C ILE A 52 -16.86 7.07 2.82
N GLY A 53 -17.37 5.85 2.67
CA GLY A 53 -18.58 5.41 3.38
C GLY A 53 -18.46 5.36 4.92
N PRO A 54 -19.55 5.03 5.63
CA PRO A 54 -19.64 5.10 7.09
C PRO A 54 -18.84 4.02 7.83
N ARG A 55 -18.43 4.31 9.09
CA ARG A 55 -17.74 3.37 10.00
C ARG A 55 -18.53 2.09 10.23
N ILE A 56 -17.81 0.97 10.35
CA ILE A 56 -18.40 -0.36 10.57
C ILE A 56 -18.53 -0.65 12.08
N SER A 57 -17.66 -0.08 12.91
CA SER A 57 -17.67 -0.19 14.37
C SER A 57 -17.69 1.19 15.04
N ALA A 58 -18.24 1.26 16.26
CA ALA A 58 -18.24 2.48 17.06
C ALA A 58 -16.81 2.97 17.31
N ALA A 59 -16.62 4.29 17.20
CA ALA A 59 -15.33 4.91 17.43
C ALA A 59 -14.91 4.75 18.91
N PRO A 60 -13.62 4.47 19.21
CA PRO A 60 -13.13 4.50 20.57
C PRO A 60 -13.41 5.85 21.25
N VAL A 61 -13.68 5.86 22.56
CA VAL A 61 -13.99 7.08 23.33
C VAL A 61 -12.93 8.15 23.08
N GLY A 62 -13.33 9.27 22.45
CA GLY A 62 -12.45 10.38 22.08
C GLY A 62 -12.17 10.54 20.58
N LEU A 63 -12.66 9.65 19.73
CA LEU A 63 -12.50 9.74 18.27
C LEU A 63 -13.80 10.26 17.62
N PRO A 64 -13.88 11.53 17.18
CA PRO A 64 -15.00 12.00 16.38
C PRO A 64 -14.99 11.32 15.00
N ASP A 65 -16.11 10.69 14.63
CA ASP A 65 -16.33 10.10 13.32
C ASP A 65 -16.00 11.10 12.20
N LEU A 66 -15.42 10.60 11.10
CA LEU A 66 -15.30 11.42 9.90
C LEU A 66 -16.71 11.79 9.44
N PRO A 67 -17.04 13.08 9.26
CA PRO A 67 -18.38 13.48 8.86
C PRO A 67 -18.75 12.85 7.51
N PRO A 68 -20.03 12.48 7.29
CA PRO A 68 -20.48 11.93 6.02
C PRO A 68 -20.20 12.94 4.88
N GLY A 69 -19.55 12.49 3.80
CA GLY A 69 -19.09 13.33 2.70
C GLY A 69 -17.63 13.81 2.79
N THR A 70 -16.80 13.19 3.64
CA THR A 70 -15.36 13.46 3.69
C THR A 70 -14.70 13.05 2.37
N THR A 71 -14.01 14.01 1.72
CA THR A 71 -13.26 13.71 0.48
C THR A 71 -11.95 13.00 0.78
N LYS A 72 -11.38 12.29 -0.21
CA LYS A 72 -10.11 11.55 -0.07
C LYS A 72 -9.01 12.39 0.61
N SER A 73 -8.81 13.62 0.15
CA SER A 73 -7.77 14.51 0.69
C SER A 73 -7.99 14.86 2.15
N ASP A 74 -9.25 15.01 2.56
CA ASP A 74 -9.59 15.39 3.93
C ASP A 74 -9.38 14.21 4.89
N GLY A 75 -9.71 12.99 4.44
CA GLY A 75 -9.42 11.76 5.18
C GLY A 75 -7.92 11.51 5.34
N GLU A 76 -7.14 11.64 4.26
CA GLU A 76 -5.68 11.48 4.29
C GLU A 76 -5.00 12.48 5.23
N ASN A 77 -5.41 13.76 5.17
CA ASN A 77 -4.86 14.81 6.02
C ASN A 77 -5.26 14.62 7.49
N ALA A 78 -6.51 14.25 7.77
CA ALA A 78 -6.99 14.00 9.12
C ALA A 78 -6.30 12.79 9.77
N VAL A 79 -6.00 11.73 8.99
CA VAL A 79 -5.19 10.61 9.47
C VAL A 79 -3.76 11.08 9.71
N ALA A 80 -3.12 11.74 8.73
CA ALA A 80 -1.74 12.22 8.87
C ALA A 80 -1.53 13.13 10.10
N GLN A 81 -2.46 14.05 10.36
CA GLN A 81 -2.41 14.96 11.51
C GLN A 81 -2.53 14.21 12.86
N ARG A 82 -3.45 13.25 12.97
CA ARG A 82 -3.64 12.45 14.20
C ARG A 82 -2.47 11.50 14.46
N LEU A 83 -1.83 11.01 13.40
CA LEU A 83 -0.62 10.21 13.48
C LEU A 83 0.58 11.02 13.96
N GLN A 84 0.58 12.33 13.70
CA GLN A 84 1.56 13.28 14.22
C GLN A 84 1.27 13.68 15.69
N GLU A 85 -0.01 13.79 16.07
CA GLU A 85 -0.41 14.10 17.46
C GLU A 85 -0.24 12.93 18.44
N ASN A 86 -0.36 11.68 17.98
CA ASN A 86 -0.07 10.48 18.79
C ASN A 86 1.42 10.11 18.85
N ASP A 87 2.32 11.02 18.48
CA ASP A 87 3.76 10.77 18.59
C ASP A 87 4.13 10.61 20.08
N GLU A 88 4.43 9.37 20.47
CA GLU A 88 4.67 8.93 21.85
C GLU A 88 5.81 9.74 22.48
N SER A 89 5.48 10.85 23.11
CA SER A 89 6.43 11.83 23.67
C SER A 89 7.08 11.35 24.98
N GLY A 90 7.12 10.04 25.25
CA GLY A 90 7.57 9.48 26.52
C GLY A 90 7.91 7.99 26.55
N SER A 91 7.80 7.25 25.43
CA SER A 91 8.24 5.85 25.35
C SER A 91 9.60 5.78 24.64
N GLY A 92 10.55 5.01 25.18
CA GLY A 92 11.92 4.93 24.64
C GLY A 92 12.07 4.29 23.25
N ILE A 93 10.98 3.91 22.58
CA ILE A 93 10.99 3.26 21.27
C ILE A 93 9.96 3.96 20.37
N LYS A 94 10.45 4.82 19.47
CA LYS A 94 9.63 5.50 18.46
C LYS A 94 9.26 4.54 17.32
N TYR A 95 8.05 3.98 17.36
CA TYR A 95 7.56 3.01 16.35
C TYR A 95 7.30 3.64 14.96
N ARG A 96 7.10 4.96 14.88
CA ARG A 96 6.63 5.65 13.66
C ARG A 96 7.67 6.59 13.03
N SER A 97 8.90 6.10 12.84
CA SER A 97 10.02 6.89 12.32
C SER A 97 10.19 6.89 10.79
N CYS A 98 9.38 6.13 10.06
CA CYS A 98 9.53 6.00 8.61
C CYS A 98 8.54 6.92 7.87
N CYS A 99 9.06 7.76 6.96
CA CYS A 99 8.22 8.49 6.04
C CYS A 99 7.59 7.53 5.02
N TRP A 100 6.35 7.80 4.61
CA TRP A 100 5.62 7.02 3.61
C TRP A 100 6.46 6.62 2.37
N PRO A 101 7.29 7.48 1.75
CA PRO A 101 8.06 7.07 0.57
C PRO A 101 9.12 5.99 0.87
N LYS A 102 9.73 6.01 2.06
CA LYS A 102 10.69 4.96 2.45
C LYS A 102 9.99 3.62 2.64
N THR A 103 8.83 3.63 3.29
CA THR A 103 8.01 2.42 3.47
C THR A 103 7.48 1.88 2.14
N ALA A 104 7.04 2.77 1.24
CA ALA A 104 6.57 2.39 -0.09
C ALA A 104 7.67 1.76 -0.93
N ALA A 105 8.87 2.36 -0.94
CA ALA A 105 10.04 1.81 -1.64
C ALA A 105 10.45 0.43 -1.09
N LEU A 106 10.40 0.26 0.24
CA LEU A 106 10.67 -1.00 0.92
C LEU A 106 9.72 -2.11 0.47
N LEU A 107 8.41 -1.83 0.53
CA LEU A 107 7.37 -2.78 0.11
C LEU A 107 7.52 -3.13 -1.38
N PHE A 108 7.71 -2.13 -2.23
CA PHE A 108 7.84 -2.33 -3.67
C PHE A 108 9.06 -3.19 -4.03
N ALA A 109 10.20 -2.95 -3.38
CA ALA A 109 11.42 -3.72 -3.61
C ALA A 109 11.25 -5.20 -3.25
N GLU A 110 10.62 -5.50 -2.12
CA GLU A 110 10.36 -6.89 -1.70
C GLU A 110 9.43 -7.60 -2.68
N TYR A 111 8.32 -6.97 -3.05
CA TYR A 111 7.33 -7.58 -3.96
C TYR A 111 7.88 -7.82 -5.36
N ILE A 112 8.67 -6.89 -5.92
CA ILE A 112 9.32 -7.11 -7.22
C ILE A 112 10.33 -8.25 -7.13
N GLY A 113 11.11 -8.30 -6.05
CA GLY A 113 12.10 -9.37 -5.84
C GLY A 113 11.46 -10.74 -5.86
N LEU A 114 10.39 -10.93 -5.08
CA LEU A 114 9.64 -12.19 -5.05
C LEU A 114 9.04 -12.56 -6.42
N ALA A 115 8.56 -11.57 -7.17
CA ALA A 115 7.94 -11.78 -8.46
C ALA A 115 8.94 -12.25 -9.53
N ILE A 116 10.12 -11.61 -9.63
CA ILE A 116 11.14 -11.97 -10.63
C ILE A 116 11.69 -13.39 -10.39
N MET A 117 11.73 -13.85 -9.13
CA MET A 117 12.20 -15.20 -8.81
C MET A 117 11.20 -16.30 -9.24
N CYS A 118 9.89 -16.04 -9.18
CA CYS A 118 8.87 -17.05 -9.46
C CYS A 118 8.36 -17.03 -10.91
N PHE A 119 8.41 -15.88 -11.59
CA PHE A 119 7.89 -15.74 -12.96
C PHE A 119 8.52 -16.71 -13.97
N PRO A 120 9.84 -16.98 -13.98
CA PRO A 120 10.44 -17.87 -14.97
C PRO A 120 9.84 -19.28 -14.94
N ALA A 121 9.67 -19.84 -13.73
CA ALA A 121 9.11 -21.17 -13.54
C ALA A 121 7.60 -21.21 -13.88
N ALA A 122 6.84 -20.18 -13.48
CA ALA A 122 5.41 -20.10 -13.76
C ALA A 122 5.12 -19.97 -15.27
N TYR A 123 5.88 -19.13 -15.99
CA TYR A 123 5.72 -18.96 -17.44
C TYR A 123 6.19 -20.19 -18.23
N SER A 124 7.18 -20.93 -17.74
CA SER A 124 7.62 -22.20 -18.34
C SER A 124 6.51 -23.27 -18.34
N GLN A 125 5.73 -23.34 -17.26
CA GLN A 125 4.65 -24.34 -17.14
C GLN A 125 3.37 -23.94 -17.89
N MET A 126 3.00 -22.65 -17.84
CA MET A 126 1.71 -22.16 -18.34
C MET A 126 1.77 -21.57 -19.76
N GLY A 127 2.98 -21.42 -20.31
CA GLY A 127 3.22 -20.74 -21.58
C GLY A 127 3.04 -19.21 -21.47
N TRP A 128 3.45 -18.49 -22.53
CA TRP A 128 3.43 -17.02 -22.54
C TRP A 128 2.02 -16.45 -22.40
N PHE A 129 1.02 -17.06 -23.04
CA PHE A 129 -0.36 -16.58 -23.00
C PHE A 129 -1.02 -16.86 -21.64
N GLY A 130 -0.84 -18.07 -21.10
CA GLY A 130 -1.38 -18.44 -19.79
C GLY A 130 -0.77 -17.60 -18.66
N GLY A 131 0.56 -17.40 -18.69
CA GLY A 131 1.25 -16.54 -17.74
C GLY A 131 0.76 -15.09 -17.79
N LEU A 132 0.59 -14.52 -19.00
CA LEU A 132 0.12 -13.15 -19.16
C LEU A 132 -1.33 -12.97 -18.66
N LEU A 133 -2.23 -13.89 -19.03
CA LEU A 133 -3.62 -13.85 -18.59
C LEU A 133 -3.73 -13.96 -17.07
N ALA A 134 -2.98 -14.90 -16.47
CA ALA A 134 -2.94 -15.05 -15.01
C ALA A 134 -2.38 -13.80 -14.32
N THR A 135 -1.38 -13.14 -14.91
CA THR A 135 -0.80 -11.90 -14.35
C THR A 135 -1.82 -10.76 -14.35
N VAL A 136 -2.58 -10.57 -15.44
CA VAL A 136 -3.62 -9.52 -15.52
C VAL A 136 -4.75 -9.77 -14.52
N LEU A 137 -5.20 -11.03 -14.39
CA LEU A 137 -6.25 -11.39 -13.44
C LEU A 137 -5.80 -11.15 -11.99
N ASN A 138 -4.58 -11.57 -11.63
CA ASN A 138 -4.03 -11.30 -10.31
C ASN A 138 -3.84 -9.80 -10.05
N ALA A 139 -3.36 -9.04 -11.02
CA ALA A 139 -3.21 -7.59 -10.90
C ALA A 139 -4.56 -6.89 -10.62
N ALA A 140 -5.64 -7.30 -11.30
CA ALA A 140 -6.98 -6.77 -11.04
C ALA A 140 -7.49 -7.10 -9.63
N LEU A 141 -7.28 -8.34 -9.17
CA LEU A 141 -7.65 -8.77 -7.81
C LEU A 141 -6.87 -8.02 -6.72
N TYR A 142 -5.56 -7.85 -6.91
CA TYR A 142 -4.73 -7.09 -5.97
C TYR A 142 -5.10 -5.61 -5.96
N GLN A 143 -5.40 -5.01 -7.11
CA GLN A 143 -5.86 -3.63 -7.18
C GLN A 143 -7.18 -3.45 -6.44
N TYR A 144 -8.15 -4.35 -6.65
CA TYR A 144 -9.43 -4.31 -5.94
C TYR A 144 -9.27 -4.45 -4.42
N THR A 145 -8.42 -5.39 -3.99
CA THR A 145 -8.13 -5.63 -2.57
C THR A 145 -7.43 -4.43 -1.95
N SER A 146 -6.47 -3.82 -2.65
CA SER A 146 -5.74 -2.64 -2.19
C SER A 146 -6.65 -1.43 -1.99
N LEU A 147 -7.58 -1.18 -2.92
CA LEU A 147 -8.55 -0.09 -2.79
C LEU A 147 -9.51 -0.31 -1.60
N THR A 148 -9.99 -1.53 -1.43
CA THR A 148 -10.88 -1.89 -0.31
C THR A 148 -10.16 -1.74 1.04
N LEU A 149 -8.92 -2.24 1.12
CA LEU A 149 -8.09 -2.14 2.32
C LEU A 149 -7.75 -0.68 2.65
N TRP A 150 -7.46 0.12 1.63
CA TRP A 150 -7.19 1.55 1.78
C TRP A 150 -8.38 2.30 2.40
N GLU A 151 -9.59 2.11 1.85
CA GLU A 151 -10.82 2.73 2.38
C GLU A 151 -11.09 2.29 3.82
N PHE A 152 -10.84 1.01 4.12
CA PHE A 152 -10.95 0.49 5.48
C PHE A 152 -9.97 1.18 6.45
N CYS A 153 -8.70 1.33 6.06
CA CYS A 153 -7.68 1.97 6.89
C CYS A 153 -7.96 3.46 7.14
N LEU A 154 -8.54 4.19 6.17
CA LEU A 154 -8.96 5.58 6.37
C LEU A 154 -10.15 5.68 7.34
N ARG A 155 -11.06 4.70 7.28
CA ARG A 155 -12.25 4.63 8.15
C ARG A 155 -11.91 4.17 9.57
N HIS A 156 -10.87 3.35 9.74
CA HIS A 156 -10.45 2.77 11.03
C HIS A 156 -8.97 3.04 11.33
N PRO A 157 -8.57 4.30 11.60
CA PRO A 157 -7.17 4.68 11.91
C PRO A 157 -6.63 4.08 13.22
N GLU A 158 -7.50 3.54 14.08
CA GLU A 158 -7.13 2.80 15.29
C GLU A 158 -6.45 1.45 14.98
N VAL A 159 -6.65 0.94 13.77
CA VAL A 159 -6.08 -0.34 13.35
C VAL A 159 -4.64 -0.15 12.90
N ARG A 160 -3.71 -0.87 13.55
CA ARG A 160 -2.27 -0.75 13.28
C ARG A 160 -1.69 -1.95 12.54
N ASP A 161 -2.31 -3.12 12.66
CA ASP A 161 -1.81 -4.39 12.12
C ASP A 161 -2.90 -5.14 11.35
N VAL A 162 -2.49 -5.98 10.39
CA VAL A 162 -3.41 -6.83 9.59
C VAL A 162 -4.21 -7.79 10.48
N CYS A 163 -3.63 -8.23 11.61
CA CYS A 163 -4.31 -9.09 12.59
C CYS A 163 -5.52 -8.40 13.24
N ASP A 164 -5.44 -7.08 13.46
CA ASP A 164 -6.54 -6.30 14.01
C ASP A 164 -7.66 -6.10 12.98
N ILE A 165 -7.29 -5.92 11.70
CA ILE A 165 -8.24 -5.92 10.57
C ILE A 165 -9.00 -7.25 10.52
N GLY A 166 -8.26 -8.37 10.58
CA GLY A 166 -8.83 -9.71 10.59
C GLY A 166 -9.78 -9.94 11.77
N ARG A 167 -9.42 -9.47 12.97
CA ARG A 167 -10.30 -9.52 14.14
C ARG A 167 -11.60 -8.75 13.93
N MET A 168 -11.55 -7.55 13.34
CA MET A 168 -12.74 -6.74 13.08
C MET A 168 -13.67 -7.36 12.04
N ILE A 169 -13.10 -7.96 10.98
CA ILE A 169 -13.87 -8.65 9.94
C ILE A 169 -14.53 -9.93 10.49
N LEU A 170 -13.85 -10.64 11.39
CA LEU A 170 -14.31 -11.91 11.98
C LEU A 170 -15.21 -11.73 13.23
N GLY A 171 -15.85 -10.58 13.40
CA GLY A 171 -16.86 -10.38 14.46
C GLY A 171 -16.29 -9.97 15.83
N GLY A 172 -15.03 -9.56 15.92
CA GLY A 172 -14.46 -8.94 17.13
C GLY A 172 -13.94 -9.92 18.20
N GLU A 173 -14.14 -11.23 18.03
CA GLU A 173 -13.64 -12.24 18.94
C GLU A 173 -12.12 -12.40 18.87
N ALA A 174 -11.50 -12.68 20.03
CA ALA A 174 -10.04 -12.85 20.13
C ALA A 174 -9.51 -14.01 19.26
N TRP A 175 -10.35 -15.01 18.98
CA TRP A 175 -10.04 -16.11 18.06
C TRP A 175 -9.67 -15.62 16.65
N GLY A 176 -10.41 -14.65 16.10
CA GLY A 176 -10.16 -14.13 14.75
C GLY A 176 -8.79 -13.46 14.62
N TRP A 177 -8.28 -12.89 15.71
CA TRP A 177 -6.94 -12.33 15.78
C TRP A 177 -5.86 -13.43 15.68
N TRP A 178 -6.00 -14.51 16.45
CA TRP A 178 -5.02 -15.62 16.44
C TRP A 178 -4.98 -16.35 15.11
N VAL A 179 -6.14 -16.60 14.49
CA VAL A 179 -6.20 -17.23 13.16
C VAL A 179 -5.51 -16.37 12.11
N THR A 180 -5.81 -15.06 12.10
CA THR A 180 -5.22 -14.13 11.14
C THR A 180 -3.72 -14.00 11.37
N ALA A 181 -3.27 -13.97 12.63
CA ALA A 181 -1.86 -13.92 12.98
C ALA A 181 -1.11 -15.18 12.52
N VAL A 182 -1.66 -16.37 12.77
CA VAL A 182 -1.07 -17.64 12.31
C VAL A 182 -1.01 -17.68 10.79
N MET A 183 -2.07 -17.31 10.09
CA MET A 183 -2.10 -17.33 8.63
C MET A 183 -1.13 -16.30 8.02
N PHE A 184 -1.04 -15.10 8.60
CA PHE A 184 -0.12 -14.06 8.16
C PHE A 184 1.35 -14.48 8.36
N VAL A 185 1.69 -15.00 9.55
CA VAL A 185 3.04 -15.49 9.85
C VAL A 185 3.39 -16.68 8.96
N ALA A 186 2.50 -17.65 8.82
CA ALA A 186 2.72 -18.83 7.97
C ALA A 186 2.90 -18.45 6.49
N ASN A 187 2.14 -17.47 5.98
CA ASN A 187 2.26 -17.03 4.59
C ASN A 187 3.62 -16.37 4.32
N ASN A 188 4.06 -15.45 5.19
CA ASN A 188 5.32 -14.75 5.01
C ASN A 188 6.53 -15.66 5.28
N THR A 189 6.53 -16.42 6.38
CA THR A 189 7.68 -17.28 6.74
C THR A 189 7.74 -18.55 5.90
N GLY A 190 6.59 -19.11 5.52
CA GLY A 190 6.51 -20.35 4.75
C GLY A 190 7.20 -20.24 3.39
N LEU A 191 7.02 -19.11 2.70
CA LEU A 191 7.69 -18.87 1.42
C LEU A 191 9.22 -18.87 1.57
N HIS A 192 9.76 -18.13 2.54
CA HIS A 192 11.21 -18.05 2.77
C HIS A 192 11.80 -19.39 3.21
N VAL A 193 11.07 -20.16 4.02
CA VAL A 193 11.50 -21.50 4.46
C VAL A 193 11.56 -22.47 3.29
N ILE A 194 10.55 -22.47 2.42
CA ILE A 194 10.51 -23.34 1.23
C ILE A 194 11.64 -22.98 0.27
N VAL A 195 11.77 -21.71 -0.11
CA VAL A 195 12.80 -21.24 -1.05
C VAL A 195 14.21 -21.45 -0.47
N GLY A 196 14.41 -21.13 0.82
CA GLY A 196 15.69 -21.36 1.50
C GLY A 196 16.06 -22.84 1.57
N SER A 197 15.09 -23.73 1.79
CA SER A 197 15.34 -25.18 1.78
C SER A 197 15.76 -25.69 0.40
N GLN A 198 15.16 -25.17 -0.68
CA GLN A 198 15.50 -25.54 -2.06
C GLN A 198 16.88 -25.01 -2.47
N TYR A 199 17.23 -23.80 -2.05
CA TYR A 199 18.56 -23.22 -2.23
C TYR A 199 19.64 -24.07 -1.55
N LEU A 200 19.47 -24.38 -0.26
CA LEU A 200 20.40 -25.23 0.49
C LEU A 200 20.48 -26.64 -0.09
N ASN A 201 19.36 -27.17 -0.59
CA ASN A 201 19.34 -28.46 -1.25
C ASN A 201 20.16 -28.47 -2.56
N THR A 202 20.17 -27.37 -3.29
CA THR A 202 20.97 -27.25 -4.52
C THR A 202 22.46 -27.06 -4.19
N ALA A 203 22.78 -26.23 -3.19
CA ALA A 203 24.15 -26.00 -2.74
C ALA A 203 24.80 -27.27 -2.15
N ALA A 204 24.02 -28.08 -1.42
CA ALA A 204 24.48 -29.33 -0.83
C ALA A 204 24.41 -30.52 -1.80
N ALA A 205 24.12 -30.34 -3.09
CA ALA A 205 23.99 -31.45 -4.05
C ALA A 205 25.25 -32.35 -4.12
N SER A 206 26.43 -31.81 -3.82
CA SER A 206 27.70 -32.57 -3.76
C SER A 206 27.89 -33.42 -2.50
N TRP A 207 27.01 -33.31 -1.49
CA TRP A 207 27.20 -33.94 -0.18
C TRP A 207 26.45 -35.27 -0.10
N SER A 208 27.16 -36.40 -0.06
CA SER A 208 26.62 -37.76 0.11
C SER A 208 26.14 -38.04 1.53
N THR A 209 25.01 -37.46 1.93
CA THR A 209 24.35 -37.76 3.22
C THR A 209 22.96 -38.38 3.01
N PRO A 210 22.65 -39.53 3.65
CA PRO A 210 21.42 -40.31 3.41
C PRO A 210 20.18 -39.86 4.21
N LEU A 211 20.17 -38.65 4.78
CA LEU A 211 19.05 -38.14 5.61
C LEU A 211 18.00 -37.39 4.77
N CYS A 212 16.79 -37.20 5.33
CA CYS A 212 15.73 -36.34 4.78
C CYS A 212 16.16 -34.86 4.78
N ARG A 213 17.09 -34.53 3.89
CA ARG A 213 17.86 -33.28 3.88
C ARG A 213 16.97 -32.04 3.72
N THR A 214 15.88 -32.17 2.96
CA THR A 214 14.89 -31.10 2.76
C THR A 214 14.22 -30.68 4.06
N VAL A 215 13.83 -31.63 4.91
CA VAL A 215 13.15 -31.34 6.19
C VAL A 215 14.11 -30.70 7.18
N LEU A 216 15.34 -31.21 7.25
CA LEU A 216 16.38 -30.64 8.12
C LEU A 216 16.72 -29.20 7.72
N PHE A 217 16.96 -28.95 6.43
CA PHE A 217 17.25 -27.60 5.93
C PHE A 217 16.08 -26.64 6.12
N SER A 218 14.84 -27.11 5.92
CA SER A 218 13.64 -26.34 6.23
C SER A 218 13.59 -25.95 7.72
N GLY A 219 13.93 -26.86 8.63
CA GLY A 219 13.99 -26.57 10.07
C GLY A 219 15.04 -25.50 10.41
N ILE A 220 16.25 -25.62 9.85
CA ILE A 220 17.35 -24.66 10.06
C ILE A 220 16.96 -23.27 9.54
N VAL A 221 16.43 -23.19 8.32
CA VAL A 221 15.99 -21.91 7.72
C VAL A 221 14.83 -21.31 8.52
N SER A 222 13.92 -22.12 9.05
CA SER A 222 12.84 -21.63 9.92
C SER A 222 13.36 -21.00 11.21
N VAL A 223 14.39 -21.60 11.84
CA VAL A 223 15.00 -21.04 13.05
C VAL A 223 15.73 -19.74 12.74
N ILE A 224 16.50 -19.69 11.64
CA ILE A 224 17.18 -18.47 11.19
C ILE A 224 16.15 -17.37 10.90
N CYS A 225 15.09 -17.68 10.16
CA CYS A 225 14.02 -16.74 9.84
C CYS A 225 13.33 -16.20 11.10
N CYS A 226 13.08 -17.05 12.10
CA CYS A 226 12.54 -16.64 13.39
C CYS A 226 13.47 -15.66 14.12
N ILE A 227 14.78 -15.95 14.15
CA ILE A 227 15.77 -15.08 14.79
C ILE A 227 15.91 -13.75 14.04
N THR A 228 16.00 -13.79 12.72
CA THR A 228 16.13 -12.60 11.86
C THR A 228 14.85 -11.76 11.79
N SER A 229 13.70 -12.29 12.24
CA SER A 229 12.44 -11.53 12.33
C SER A 229 12.31 -10.70 13.63
N LEU A 230 13.15 -10.97 14.64
CA LEU A 230 13.15 -10.24 15.92
C LEU A 230 13.73 -8.80 15.92
N PRO A 231 14.62 -8.35 15.00
CA PRO A 231 15.20 -7.01 15.08
C PRO A 231 14.15 -5.92 14.84
N ARG A 232 13.69 -5.34 15.95
CA ARG A 232 12.58 -4.39 16.12
C ARG A 232 12.81 -2.96 15.55
N THR A 233 13.87 -2.72 14.76
CA THR A 233 14.23 -1.35 14.33
C THR A 233 14.04 -1.14 12.83
N PHE A 234 12.91 -0.53 12.46
CA PHE A 234 12.53 -0.19 11.07
C PHE A 234 13.54 0.68 10.31
N SER A 235 14.24 1.59 11.00
CA SER A 235 15.23 2.48 10.34
C SER A 235 16.40 1.68 9.73
N LYS A 236 16.93 0.69 10.47
CA LYS A 236 18.01 -0.18 9.98
C LYS A 236 17.53 -1.11 8.87
N LEU A 237 16.29 -1.58 8.94
CA LEU A 237 15.68 -2.45 7.92
C LEU A 237 15.57 -1.74 6.57
N SER A 238 15.23 -0.45 6.54
CA SER A 238 15.13 0.30 5.27
C SER A 238 16.46 0.39 4.51
N HIS A 239 17.58 0.57 5.22
CA HIS A 239 18.92 0.58 4.63
C HIS A 239 19.33 -0.81 4.14
N LEU A 240 19.09 -1.86 4.93
CA LEU A 240 19.40 -3.23 4.54
C LEU A 240 18.60 -3.68 3.31
N ALA A 241 17.32 -3.31 3.24
CA ALA A 241 16.50 -3.63 2.08
C ALA A 241 16.93 -2.88 0.82
N THR A 242 17.32 -1.62 0.93
CA THR A 242 17.86 -0.87 -0.21
C THR A 242 19.14 -1.52 -0.74
N LEU A 243 20.01 -2.00 0.15
CA LEU A 243 21.22 -2.75 -0.21
C LEU A 243 20.86 -4.10 -0.88
N SER A 244 19.92 -4.84 -0.31
CA SER A 244 19.46 -6.13 -0.86
C SER A 244 18.84 -5.98 -2.25
N ALA A 245 18.00 -4.96 -2.44
CA ALA A 245 17.36 -4.65 -3.72
C ALA A 245 18.41 -4.33 -4.79
N PHE A 246 19.46 -3.58 -4.43
CA PHE A 246 20.57 -3.30 -5.33
C PHE A 246 21.30 -4.58 -5.78
N PHE A 247 21.65 -5.46 -4.85
CA PHE A 247 22.28 -6.75 -5.19
C PHE A 247 21.37 -7.65 -6.03
N THR A 248 20.08 -7.68 -5.73
CA THR A 248 19.09 -8.47 -6.49
C THR A 248 18.98 -7.96 -7.92
N LEU A 249 18.92 -6.64 -8.11
CA LEU A 249 18.86 -6.03 -9.44
C LEU A 249 20.12 -6.34 -10.26
N VAL A 250 21.31 -6.19 -9.66
CA VAL A 250 22.58 -6.56 -10.31
C VAL A 250 22.60 -8.04 -10.69
N SER A 251 22.15 -8.92 -9.79
CA SER A 251 22.05 -10.37 -10.05
C SER A 251 21.13 -10.69 -11.24
N VAL A 252 19.96 -10.06 -11.30
CA VAL A 252 19.01 -10.25 -12.40
C VAL A 252 19.56 -9.75 -13.74
N ILE A 253 20.23 -8.60 -13.76
CA ILE A 253 20.88 -8.10 -15.00
C ILE A 253 21.96 -9.10 -15.47
N LEU A 254 22.80 -9.59 -14.57
CA LEU A 254 23.82 -10.58 -14.93
C LEU A 254 23.19 -11.90 -15.42
N ALA A 255 22.18 -12.41 -14.71
CA ALA A 255 21.47 -13.62 -15.10
C ALA A 255 20.81 -13.48 -16.48
N THR A 256 20.17 -12.35 -16.75
CA THR A 256 19.53 -12.08 -18.06
C THR A 256 20.55 -11.96 -19.18
N VAL A 257 21.68 -11.29 -18.96
CA VAL A 257 22.78 -11.22 -19.95
C VAL A 257 23.33 -12.62 -20.24
N PHE A 258 23.60 -13.43 -19.22
CA PHE A 258 24.08 -14.81 -19.40
C PHE A 258 23.08 -15.72 -20.09
N MET A 259 21.79 -15.56 -19.82
CA MET A 259 20.74 -16.26 -20.55
C MET A 259 20.63 -15.78 -22.01
N ALA A 260 20.84 -14.49 -22.27
CA ALA A 260 20.75 -13.91 -23.61
C ALA A 260 21.91 -14.31 -24.54
N ILE A 261 23.12 -14.49 -24.00
CA ILE A 261 24.29 -14.91 -24.79
C ILE A 261 24.38 -16.43 -25.01
N GLN A 262 23.63 -17.24 -24.26
CA GLN A 262 23.62 -18.69 -24.44
C GLN A 262 22.83 -19.07 -25.71
N ALA A 263 23.50 -19.72 -26.66
CA ALA A 263 22.96 -19.99 -27.99
C ALA A 263 21.84 -21.05 -28.04
N HIS A 264 21.73 -21.93 -27.04
CA HIS A 264 20.63 -22.90 -26.86
C HIS A 264 20.73 -23.54 -25.46
N PRO A 265 19.60 -23.87 -24.79
CA PRO A 265 19.63 -24.68 -23.57
C PRO A 265 20.08 -26.10 -23.92
N ALA A 266 21.10 -26.60 -23.21
CA ALA A 266 21.48 -28.00 -23.26
C ALA A 266 20.30 -28.85 -22.76
N ASN A 267 19.72 -29.60 -23.69
CA ASN A 267 18.69 -30.60 -23.51
C ASN A 267 19.22 -31.86 -22.82
#